data_AF-A0A4P5SYU6-F1
#
_entry.id   AF-A0A4P5SYU6-F1
#
_cell.length_a   1.000
_cell.length_b   1.000
_cell.length_c   1.000
_cell.angle_alpha   90.00
_cell.angle_beta   90.00
_cell.angle_gamma   90.00
#
_symmetry.space_group_name_H-M   'P 1'
#
loop_
_entity.id
_entity.type
_entity.pdbx_description
1 polymer ?
#
loop_
_entity_poly.entity_id
_entity_poly.type
_entity_poly.pdbx_seq_one_letter_code
_entity_poly.pdbx_strand_id
1 'polypeptide(L)'
;MLHSLTLRNFTAFVDAEFKFSSGLNVIVGENGAGKTHILKAAYSCCSVGTKGSKELISQNPTKSYFQTYLALKFLAVFKPDELGHLVNREQPGHQRCEVKCALSPPGRELVFSLHTASKSEITVEKVPSTWFKKPPVYLPANELVTTQPILRG
;
A
#
# COMPACT_ATOMS: atom_id res chain seq x y z
N MET A 1 -5.30 -5.97 12.33
CA MET A 1 -3.92 -6.05 11.80
C MET A 1 -4.01 -6.42 10.34
N LEU A 2 -3.06 -6.00 9.50
CA LEU A 2 -3.00 -6.46 8.11
C LEU A 2 -2.83 -7.97 8.10
N HIS A 3 -3.69 -8.68 7.39
CA HIS A 3 -3.69 -10.13 7.30
C HIS A 3 -3.22 -10.60 5.93
N SER A 4 -3.66 -9.93 4.87
CA SER A 4 -3.13 -10.17 3.53
C SER A 4 -3.08 -8.92 2.67
N LEU A 5 -2.17 -8.95 1.70
CA LEU A 5 -2.03 -7.98 0.63
C LEU A 5 -1.97 -8.74 -0.69
N THR A 6 -2.87 -8.44 -1.61
CA THR A 6 -2.85 -8.94 -2.99
C THR A 6 -2.52 -7.79 -3.92
N LEU A 7 -1.57 -8.02 -4.83
CA LEU A 7 -1.09 -7.06 -5.82
C LEU A 7 -1.21 -7.70 -7.21
N ARG A 8 -2.06 -7.15 -8.06
CA ARG A 8 -2.25 -7.61 -9.43
C ARG A 8 -1.92 -6.52 -10.42
N ASN A 9 -1.06 -6.82 -11.38
CA ASN A 9 -0.49 -5.88 -12.35
C ASN A 9 0.00 -4.59 -11.69
N PHE A 10 0.61 -4.69 -10.50
CA PHE A 10 1.03 -3.53 -9.71
C PHE A 10 2.55 -3.51 -9.59
N THR A 11 3.18 -2.50 -10.19
CA THR A 11 4.63 -2.29 -10.20
C THR A 11 5.40 -3.52 -10.73
N ALA A 12 6.17 -4.21 -9.89
CA ALA A 12 6.92 -5.42 -10.25
C ALA A 12 6.09 -6.72 -10.16
N PHE A 13 4.79 -6.63 -9.84
CA PHE A 13 3.94 -7.80 -9.59
C PHE A 13 2.87 -7.96 -10.66
N VAL A 14 2.88 -9.09 -11.37
CA VAL A 14 1.79 -9.53 -12.26
C VAL A 14 0.61 -10.05 -11.45
N ASP A 15 0.85 -11.04 -10.57
CA ASP A 15 -0.13 -11.52 -9.60
C ASP A 15 0.63 -12.04 -8.37
N ALA A 16 0.43 -11.42 -7.22
CA ALA A 16 1.10 -11.79 -5.98
C ALA A 16 0.15 -11.67 -4.79
N GLU A 17 0.15 -12.68 -3.93
CA GLU A 17 -0.56 -12.69 -2.65
C GLU A 17 0.42 -12.87 -1.49
N PHE A 18 0.40 -11.94 -0.55
CA PHE A 18 1.19 -11.97 0.67
C PHE A 18 0.28 -12.20 1.87
N LYS A 19 0.52 -13.27 2.63
CA LYS A 19 -0.17 -13.56 3.89
C LYS A 19 0.74 -13.20 5.06
N PHE A 20 0.27 -12.34 5.95
CA PHE A 20 1.03 -11.84 7.08
C PHE A 20 0.65 -12.59 8.36
N SER A 21 1.67 -12.96 9.13
CA SER A 21 1.54 -13.40 10.51
C SER A 21 1.29 -12.21 11.45
N SER A 22 0.80 -12.49 12.65
CA SER A 22 0.62 -11.48 13.71
C SER A 22 1.93 -11.03 14.37
N GLY A 23 3.03 -11.73 14.09
CA GLY A 23 4.35 -11.44 14.64
C GLY A 23 5.26 -10.76 13.62
N LEU A 24 6.51 -11.23 13.56
CA LEU A 24 7.50 -10.75 12.62
C LEU A 24 7.28 -11.39 11.24
N ASN A 25 7.20 -10.57 10.21
CA ASN A 25 7.13 -11.01 8.82
C ASN A 25 8.46 -10.66 8.14
N VAL A 26 9.17 -11.65 7.62
CA VAL A 26 10.45 -11.48 6.93
C VAL A 26 10.22 -11.63 5.44
N ILE A 27 10.55 -10.60 4.65
CA ILE A 27 10.42 -10.59 3.20
C ILE A 27 11.83 -10.66 2.59
N VAL A 28 12.13 -11.76 1.90
CA VAL A 28 13.42 -12.03 1.25
C VAL A 28 13.23 -12.09 -0.26
N GLY A 29 14.23 -11.65 -1.01
CA GLY A 29 14.23 -11.66 -2.47
C GLY A 29 15.39 -10.83 -3.01
N GLU A 30 15.65 -10.94 -4.30
CA GLU A 30 16.73 -10.22 -4.97
C GLU A 30 16.51 -8.70 -5.00
N ASN A 31 17.57 -7.95 -5.27
CA ASN A 31 17.47 -6.51 -5.50
C ASN A 31 16.61 -6.25 -6.74
N GLY A 32 15.69 -5.28 -6.64
CA GLY A 32 14.72 -5.01 -7.71
C GLY A 32 13.45 -5.86 -7.68
N ALA A 33 13.36 -6.92 -6.86
CA ALA A 33 12.18 -7.80 -6.78
C ALA A 33 10.91 -7.17 -6.16
N GLY A 34 10.84 -5.85 -6.01
CA GLY A 34 9.63 -5.16 -5.51
C GLY A 34 9.41 -5.23 -3.99
N LYS A 35 10.36 -5.73 -3.18
CA LYS A 35 10.22 -5.82 -1.70
C LYS A 35 9.76 -4.51 -1.04
N THR A 36 10.39 -3.40 -1.42
CA THR A 36 10.02 -2.06 -0.94
C THR A 36 8.61 -1.67 -1.37
N HIS A 37 8.14 -2.11 -2.54
CA HIS A 37 6.81 -1.79 -3.05
C HIS A 37 5.72 -2.52 -2.24
N ILE A 38 5.98 -3.76 -1.80
CA ILE A 38 5.10 -4.49 -0.86
C ILE A 38 4.91 -3.66 0.41
N LEU A 39 6.01 -3.20 1.01
CA LEU A 39 5.98 -2.43 2.26
C LEU A 39 5.29 -1.06 2.06
N LYS A 40 5.58 -0.36 0.96
CA LYS A 40 4.93 0.90 0.61
C LYS A 40 3.42 0.76 0.41
N ALA A 41 2.97 -0.27 -0.31
CA ALA A 41 1.55 -0.53 -0.52
C ALA A 41 0.84 -0.85 0.80
N ALA A 42 1.40 -1.75 1.60
CA ALA A 42 0.89 -2.10 2.93
C ALA A 42 0.81 -0.87 3.85
N TYR A 43 1.88 -0.08 3.90
CA TYR A 43 1.95 1.15 4.70
C TYR A 43 0.91 2.18 4.25
N SER A 44 0.80 2.45 2.95
CA SER A 44 -0.16 3.43 2.42
C SER A 44 -1.60 3.04 2.77
N CYS A 45 -1.98 1.78 2.54
CA CYS A 45 -3.32 1.28 2.87
C CYS A 45 -3.61 1.40 4.37
N CYS A 46 -2.67 0.96 5.21
CA CYS A 46 -2.85 1.00 6.66
C CYS A 46 -2.85 2.44 7.20
N SER A 47 -2.04 3.32 6.63
CA SER A 47 -1.95 4.72 7.06
C SER A 47 -3.26 5.46 6.75
N VAL A 48 -3.81 5.29 5.56
CA VAL A 48 -5.09 5.93 5.19
C VAL A 48 -6.24 5.32 6.01
N GLY A 49 -6.30 3.99 6.11
CA GLY A 49 -7.37 3.31 6.87
C GLY A 49 -7.39 3.64 8.36
N THR A 50 -6.27 4.11 8.95
CA THR A 50 -6.19 4.50 10.36
C THR A 50 -6.43 5.98 10.57
N LYS A 51 -5.92 6.86 9.69
CA LYS A 51 -6.09 8.31 9.79
C LYS A 51 -7.55 8.76 9.77
N GLY A 52 -8.39 8.15 8.93
CA GLY A 52 -9.81 8.52 8.81
C GLY A 52 -10.57 8.42 10.14
N SER A 53 -10.18 7.49 11.02
CA SER A 53 -10.75 7.40 12.37
C SER A 53 -10.34 8.53 13.32
N LYS A 54 -9.12 9.04 13.17
CA LYS A 54 -8.56 10.07 14.06
C LYS A 54 -9.02 11.47 13.71
N GLU A 55 -9.22 11.73 12.42
CA GLU A 55 -9.61 13.04 11.90
C GLU A 55 -11.13 13.27 11.99
N LEU A 56 -11.90 12.36 12.62
CA LEU A 56 -13.36 12.43 12.83
C LEU A 56 -14.17 12.71 11.55
N ILE A 57 -13.62 12.37 10.37
CA ILE A 57 -14.20 12.70 9.06
C ILE A 57 -15.58 12.07 8.90
N SER A 58 -15.77 10.85 9.39
CA SER A 58 -17.06 10.16 9.45
C SER A 58 -17.03 8.99 10.43
N GLN A 59 -18.19 8.65 11.00
CA GLN A 59 -18.32 7.49 11.90
C GLN A 59 -17.90 6.18 11.20
N ASN A 60 -18.22 6.04 9.91
CA ASN A 60 -17.90 4.88 9.09
C ASN A 60 -17.01 5.24 7.90
N PRO A 61 -16.14 4.32 7.43
CA PRO A 61 -15.32 4.57 6.26
C PRO A 61 -16.15 4.74 4.99
N THR A 62 -15.78 5.71 4.15
CA THR A 62 -16.50 6.01 2.90
C THR A 62 -15.62 5.76 1.68
N LYS A 63 -16.27 5.49 0.55
CA LYS A 63 -15.60 5.30 -0.74
C LYS A 63 -14.81 6.55 -1.15
N SER A 64 -15.44 7.73 -1.08
CA SER A 64 -14.84 9.01 -1.44
C SER A 64 -13.58 9.31 -0.62
N TYR A 65 -13.63 9.05 0.70
CA TYR A 65 -12.45 9.19 1.56
C TYR A 65 -11.28 8.34 1.04
N PHE A 66 -11.50 7.04 0.82
CA PHE A 66 -10.42 6.18 0.36
C PHE A 66 -9.92 6.57 -1.03
N GLN A 67 -10.79 6.97 -1.96
CA GLN A 67 -10.35 7.40 -3.29
C GLN A 67 -9.39 8.60 -3.21
N THR A 68 -9.76 9.65 -2.48
CA THR A 68 -8.94 10.86 -2.35
C THR A 68 -7.65 10.58 -1.59
N TYR A 69 -7.74 9.98 -0.40
CA TYR A 69 -6.57 9.86 0.47
C TYR A 69 -5.63 8.73 0.06
N LEU A 70 -6.11 7.66 -0.59
CA LEU A 70 -5.21 6.68 -1.21
C LEU A 70 -4.45 7.32 -2.36
N ALA A 71 -5.12 8.08 -3.24
CA ALA A 71 -4.45 8.71 -4.37
C ALA A 71 -3.30 9.63 -3.90
N LEU A 72 -3.60 10.53 -2.96
CA LEU A 72 -2.61 11.41 -2.35
C LEU A 72 -1.47 10.62 -1.67
N LYS A 73 -1.82 9.57 -0.92
CA LYS A 73 -0.80 8.78 -0.20
C LYS A 73 0.08 7.98 -1.15
N PHE A 74 -0.47 7.41 -2.22
CA PHE A 74 0.30 6.67 -3.22
C PHE A 74 1.23 7.59 -4.00
N LEU A 75 0.77 8.78 -4.41
CA LEU A 75 1.64 9.81 -4.99
C LEU A 75 2.78 10.18 -4.05
N ALA A 76 2.50 10.44 -2.77
CA ALA A 76 3.52 10.84 -1.80
C ALA A 76 4.55 9.74 -1.48
N VAL A 77 4.12 8.47 -1.43
CA VAL A 77 4.95 7.33 -0.99
C VAL A 77 5.72 6.71 -2.16
N PHE A 78 5.07 6.54 -3.31
CA PHE A 78 5.71 5.96 -4.49
C PHE A 78 6.43 7.00 -5.34
N LYS A 79 5.96 8.26 -5.33
CA LYS A 79 6.46 9.36 -6.17
C LYS A 79 6.50 9.04 -7.67
N PRO A 80 5.45 8.44 -8.27
CA PRO A 80 5.34 8.39 -9.72
C PRO A 80 4.93 9.76 -10.27
N ASP A 81 5.21 10.02 -11.54
CA ASP A 81 4.68 11.22 -12.22
C ASP A 81 3.15 11.18 -12.33
N GLU A 82 2.60 10.00 -12.63
CA GLU A 82 1.17 9.71 -12.69
C GLU A 82 0.87 8.37 -12.00
N LEU A 83 -0.28 8.24 -11.35
CA LEU A 83 -0.63 6.99 -10.64
C LEU A 83 -0.70 5.78 -11.57
N GLY A 84 -1.05 5.97 -12.84
CA GLY A 84 -1.06 4.92 -13.87
C GLY A 84 0.32 4.35 -14.17
N HIS A 85 1.41 5.03 -13.76
CA HIS A 85 2.77 4.48 -13.84
C HIS A 85 3.04 3.40 -12.78
N LEU A 86 2.13 3.20 -11.83
CA LEU A 86 2.18 2.08 -10.89
C LEU A 86 1.57 0.79 -11.46
N VAL A 87 0.93 0.84 -12.63
CA VAL A 87 0.46 -0.36 -13.32
C VAL A 87 1.65 -1.06 -13.98
N ASN A 88 1.81 -2.36 -13.72
CA ASN A 88 2.80 -3.21 -14.37
C ASN A 88 2.50 -3.25 -15.89
N ARG A 89 3.54 -3.06 -16.71
CA ARG A 89 3.44 -2.96 -18.18
C ARG A 89 4.06 -4.15 -18.91
N GLU A 90 4.48 -5.19 -18.19
CA GLU A 90 5.10 -6.38 -18.80
C GLU A 90 4.08 -7.19 -19.62
N GLN A 91 2.79 -7.10 -19.29
CA GLN A 91 1.73 -7.79 -20.02
C GLN A 91 1.00 -6.85 -21.00
N PRO A 92 1.09 -7.11 -22.31
CA PRO A 92 0.32 -6.37 -23.31
C PRO A 92 -1.19 -6.48 -23.04
N GLY A 93 -1.92 -5.37 -23.14
CA GLY A 93 -3.39 -5.33 -23.02
C GLY A 93 -3.94 -5.19 -21.61
N HIS A 94 -3.13 -5.40 -20.56
CA HIS A 94 -3.57 -5.15 -19.17
C HIS A 94 -3.41 -3.68 -18.80
N GLN A 95 -4.52 -2.93 -18.88
CA GLN A 95 -4.55 -1.51 -18.54
C GLN A 95 -4.99 -1.23 -17.09
N ARG A 96 -5.22 -2.26 -16.28
CA ARG A 96 -5.74 -2.14 -14.90
C ARG A 96 -4.86 -2.91 -13.93
N CYS A 97 -4.52 -2.28 -12.81
CA CYS A 97 -3.97 -2.95 -11.63
C CYS A 97 -5.00 -2.99 -10.51
N GLU A 98 -4.86 -3.95 -9.61
CA GLU A 98 -5.71 -4.11 -8.44
C GLU A 98 -4.85 -4.30 -7.19
N VAL A 99 -5.23 -3.61 -6.12
CA VAL A 99 -4.62 -3.76 -4.80
C VAL A 99 -5.73 -4.11 -3.81
N LYS A 100 -5.59 -5.26 -3.16
CA LYS A 100 -6.49 -5.73 -2.11
C LYS A 100 -5.74 -5.84 -0.79
N CYS A 101 -6.30 -5.24 0.24
CA CYS A 101 -5.81 -5.27 1.61
C CYS A 101 -6.89 -5.86 2.51
N ALA A 102 -6.61 -6.99 3.16
CA ALA A 102 -7.52 -7.62 4.11
C ALA A 102 -6.97 -7.54 5.53
N LEU A 103 -7.85 -7.30 6.49
CA LEU A 103 -7.51 -7.21 7.90
C LEU A 103 -8.12 -8.34 8.71
N SER A 104 -7.47 -8.66 9.83
CA SER A 104 -8.00 -9.56 10.86
C SER A 104 -8.63 -8.79 12.03
N PRO A 105 -9.84 -9.19 12.52
CA PRO A 105 -10.75 -10.22 11.99
C PRO A 105 -11.31 -9.98 10.57
N PRO A 106 -11.75 -11.05 9.88
CA PRO A 106 -12.26 -11.05 8.50
C PRO A 106 -13.45 -10.12 8.28
N GLY A 107 -13.77 -9.84 7.01
CA GLY A 107 -14.86 -8.93 6.62
C GLY A 107 -14.44 -7.46 6.52
N ARG A 108 -13.16 -7.15 6.75
CA ARG A 108 -12.58 -5.81 6.57
C ARG A 108 -11.57 -5.85 5.46
N GLU A 109 -12.06 -5.57 4.27
CA GLU A 109 -11.30 -5.57 3.04
C GLU A 109 -11.39 -4.20 2.38
N LEU A 110 -10.24 -3.70 1.95
CA LEU A 110 -10.11 -2.53 1.09
C LEU A 110 -9.63 -3.03 -0.27
N VAL A 111 -10.40 -2.77 -1.32
CA VAL A 111 -10.05 -3.13 -2.70
C VAL A 111 -10.15 -1.87 -3.54
N PHE A 112 -9.09 -1.59 -4.28
CA PHE A 112 -9.03 -0.48 -5.22
C PHE A 112 -8.21 -0.84 -6.45
N SER A 113 -8.44 -0.09 -7.53
CA SER A 113 -7.71 -0.22 -8.78
C SER A 113 -7.22 1.11 -9.34
N LEU A 114 -6.23 0.99 -10.22
CA LEU A 114 -5.69 2.06 -11.05
C LEU A 114 -5.74 1.60 -12.50
N HIS A 115 -5.89 2.57 -13.40
CA HIS A 115 -5.70 2.34 -14.83
C HIS A 115 -4.41 2.98 -15.32
N THR A 116 -3.86 2.51 -16.44
CA THR A 116 -2.65 3.09 -17.05
C THR A 116 -2.81 4.57 -17.39
N ALA A 117 -4.04 5.02 -17.66
CA ALA A 117 -4.39 6.42 -17.92
C ALA A 117 -4.71 7.24 -16.65
N SER A 118 -4.68 6.64 -15.46
CA SER A 118 -5.00 7.32 -14.21
C SER A 118 -3.90 8.33 -13.85
N LYS A 119 -4.19 9.63 -13.93
CA LYS A 119 -3.22 10.66 -13.54
C LYS A 119 -3.08 10.76 -12.02
N SER A 120 -4.19 11.04 -11.34
CA SER A 120 -4.24 11.30 -9.89
C SER A 120 -5.44 10.63 -9.21
N GLU A 121 -6.09 9.69 -9.88
CA GLU A 121 -7.33 9.08 -9.42
C GLU A 121 -7.18 7.59 -9.12
N ILE A 122 -7.85 7.14 -8.06
CA ILE A 122 -8.01 5.73 -7.69
C ILE A 122 -9.50 5.39 -7.69
N THR A 123 -9.84 4.21 -8.21
CA THR A 123 -11.19 3.64 -8.12
C THR A 123 -11.24 2.66 -6.96
N VAL A 124 -12.10 2.90 -5.99
CA VAL A 124 -12.30 1.99 -4.85
C VAL A 124 -13.51 1.09 -5.12
N GLU A 125 -13.32 -0.23 -5.18
CA GLU A 125 -14.41 -1.19 -5.37
C GLU A 125 -15.01 -1.66 -4.04
N LYS A 126 -14.17 -1.83 -3.01
CA LYS A 126 -14.63 -2.32 -1.70
C LYS A 126 -14.03 -1.50 -0.58
N VAL A 127 -14.90 -1.09 0.35
CA VAL A 127 -14.56 -0.30 1.53
C VAL A 127 -14.65 -1.20 2.77
N PRO A 128 -13.73 -1.08 3.73
CA PRO A 128 -13.82 -1.82 4.99
C PRO A 128 -15.03 -1.35 5.80
N SER A 129 -15.70 -2.28 6.50
CA SER A 129 -16.85 -1.98 7.36
C SER A 129 -16.53 -1.08 8.56
N THR A 130 -15.29 -1.12 9.04
CA THR A 130 -14.82 -0.28 10.15
C THR A 130 -13.43 0.27 9.84
N TRP A 131 -13.09 1.41 10.42
CA TRP A 131 -11.73 1.95 10.38
C TRP A 131 -10.68 0.99 10.95
N PHE A 132 -9.43 1.20 10.54
CA PHE A 132 -8.31 0.42 11.04
C PHE A 132 -7.85 1.00 12.38
N LYS A 133 -7.55 0.13 13.35
CA LYS A 133 -7.31 0.57 14.74
C LYS A 133 -5.87 1.00 15.06
N LYS A 134 -4.87 0.41 14.38
CA LYS A 134 -3.45 0.58 14.74
C LYS A 134 -2.70 1.31 13.61
N PRO A 135 -2.18 2.54 13.84
CA PRO A 135 -1.41 3.26 12.83
C PRO A 135 -0.12 2.49 12.48
N PRO A 136 0.27 2.42 11.20
CA PRO A 136 1.53 1.80 10.81
C PRO A 136 2.70 2.78 10.98
N VAL A 137 3.89 2.24 11.23
CA VAL A 137 5.17 2.95 11.15
C VAL A 137 5.96 2.35 10.00
N TYR A 138 6.59 3.20 9.19
CA TYR A 138 7.46 2.78 8.10
C TYR A 138 8.88 3.26 8.42
N LEU A 139 9.81 2.32 8.54
CA LEU A 139 11.22 2.58 8.84
C LEU A 139 12.03 2.23 7.59
N PRO A 140 12.49 3.21 6.79
CA PRO A 140 13.33 2.92 5.63
C PRO A 140 14.71 2.43 6.07
N ALA A 141 15.31 1.55 5.26
CA ALA A 141 16.63 0.95 5.55
C ALA A 141 17.74 2.00 5.80
N ASN A 142 17.64 3.17 5.17
CA ASN A 142 18.65 4.23 5.27
C ASN A 142 18.54 5.07 6.57
N GLU A 143 17.48 4.93 7.36
CA GLU A 143 17.31 5.67 8.62
C GLU A 143 17.78 4.88 9.86
N LEU A 144 18.22 3.63 9.68
CA LEU A 144 18.59 2.73 10.78
C LEU A 144 20.10 2.59 11.02
N VAL A 145 20.95 3.16 10.16
CA VAL A 145 22.42 3.11 10.29
C VAL A 145 23.03 4.50 10.27
N THR A 146 22.82 5.26 11.34
CA THR A 146 23.57 6.49 11.64
C THR A 146 23.97 6.51 13.11
N THR A 147 24.81 5.55 13.52
CA THR A 147 25.70 5.63 14.69
C THR A 147 26.86 4.63 14.54
N GLN A 148 27.60 4.70 13.44
CA GLN A 148 29.00 4.27 13.46
C GLN A 148 29.84 5.53 13.33
N PRO A 149 30.53 5.98 14.41
CA PRO A 149 31.64 6.89 14.21
C PRO A 149 32.62 6.17 13.30
N ILE A 150 32.90 6.77 12.15
CA ILE A 150 34.06 6.41 11.35
C ILE A 150 35.25 6.64 12.27
N LEU A 151 35.79 5.58 12.86
CA LEU A 151 37.11 5.61 13.50
C LEU A 151 38.11 5.92 12.38
N ARG A 152 38.41 7.21 12.21
CA ARG A 152 39.55 7.67 11.44
C ARG A 152 40.76 7.69 12.37
N GLY A 153 41.80 6.94 11.99
CA GLY A 153 43.19 7.15 12.39
C GLY A 153 43.56 6.55 13.73
#